data_AF-A0A7X8L1F6-F1
#
_entry.id   AF-A0A7X8L1F6-F1
#
_cell.length_a   1.000
_cell.length_b   1.000
_cell.length_c   1.000
_cell.angle_alpha   90.00
_cell.angle_beta   90.00
_cell.angle_gamma   90.00
#
_symmetry.space_group_name_H-M   'P 1'
#
loop_
_entity.id
_entity.type
_entity.pdbx_description
1 polymer ?
#
loop_
_entity_poly.entity_id
_entity_poly.type
_entity_poly.pdbx_seq_one_letter_code
_entity_poly.pdbx_strand_id
1 'polypeptide(L)'
;MRKDLQKKRETEKKLVSQMITLFCQKNHGTSHNLCPACAELAAYAKKRSDLCPFMAEKTFCANCQTHCYKPDMRKSIREVMRFAGPRMIWRHPLAVVHHIITSQLEKHRMKGRHK
;
A
#
# COMPACT_ATOMS: atom_id res chain seq x y z
N MET A 1 17.82 -16.20 -0.58
CA MET A 1 16.41 -15.82 -0.85
C MET A 1 16.26 -14.34 -1.30
N ARG A 2 17.08 -13.84 -2.25
CA ARG A 2 17.03 -12.43 -2.73
C ARG A 2 15.97 -12.19 -3.82
N LYS A 3 15.63 -13.22 -4.62
CA LYS A 3 14.63 -13.14 -5.71
C LYS A 3 13.22 -12.83 -5.19
N ASP A 4 12.86 -13.39 -4.04
CA ASP A 4 11.53 -13.16 -3.43
C ASP A 4 11.35 -11.73 -2.93
N LEU A 5 12.44 -11.10 -2.47
CA LEU A 5 12.40 -9.72 -1.97
C LEU A 5 12.24 -8.69 -3.09
N GLN A 6 12.96 -8.87 -4.20
CA GLN A 6 12.80 -8.01 -5.38
C GLN A 6 11.40 -8.14 -5.97
N LYS A 7 10.90 -9.37 -6.11
CA LYS A 7 9.52 -9.63 -6.56
C LYS A 7 8.50 -8.95 -5.63
N LYS A 8 8.68 -9.04 -4.31
CA LYS A 8 7.83 -8.35 -3.32
C LYS A 8 7.86 -6.83 -3.50
N ARG A 9 9.04 -6.23 -3.75
CA ARG A 9 9.17 -4.79 -4.03
C ARG A 9 8.40 -4.39 -5.27
N GLU A 10 8.52 -5.14 -6.34
CA GLU A 10 7.80 -4.87 -7.59
C GLU A 10 6.29 -5.00 -7.41
N THR A 11 5.82 -6.02 -6.69
CA THR A 11 4.40 -6.21 -6.40
C THR A 11 3.84 -5.02 -5.61
N GLU A 12 4.49 -4.60 -4.52
CA GLU A 12 4.06 -3.45 -3.73
C GLU A 12 4.05 -2.15 -4.55
N LYS A 13 5.08 -1.93 -5.38
CA LYS A 13 5.12 -0.75 -6.28
C LYS A 13 3.97 -0.74 -7.28
N LYS A 14 3.66 -1.89 -7.89
CA LYS A 14 2.55 -2.03 -8.84
C LYS A 14 1.23 -1.77 -8.14
N LEU A 15 1.03 -2.35 -6.96
CA LEU A 15 -0.19 -2.22 -6.16
C LEU A 15 -0.42 -0.74 -5.78
N VAL A 16 0.58 -0.07 -5.22
CA VAL A 16 0.48 1.36 -4.88
C VAL A 16 0.22 2.22 -6.12
N SER A 17 0.88 1.93 -7.24
CA SER A 17 0.65 2.66 -8.50
C SER A 17 -0.79 2.52 -8.99
N GLN A 18 -1.34 1.30 -8.96
CA GLN A 18 -2.73 1.03 -9.35
C GLN A 18 -3.72 1.77 -8.44
N MET A 19 -3.47 1.80 -7.13
CA MET A 19 -4.29 2.54 -6.18
C MET A 19 -4.32 4.03 -6.49
N ILE A 20 -3.15 4.61 -6.80
CA ILE A 20 -3.02 6.03 -7.15
C ILE A 20 -3.72 6.33 -8.49
N THR A 21 -3.57 5.46 -9.49
CA THR A 21 -4.28 5.60 -10.77
C THR A 21 -5.79 5.57 -10.58
N LEU A 22 -6.31 4.61 -9.81
CA LEU A 22 -7.74 4.52 -9.53
C LEU A 22 -8.27 5.78 -8.83
N PHE A 23 -7.53 6.28 -7.84
CA PHE A 23 -7.88 7.52 -7.14
C PHE A 23 -7.88 8.72 -8.10
N CYS A 24 -6.83 8.87 -8.90
CA CYS A 24 -6.70 9.98 -9.85
C CYS A 24 -7.84 9.98 -10.89
N GLN A 25 -8.15 8.82 -11.46
CA GLN A 25 -9.21 8.71 -12.47
C GLN A 25 -10.59 9.06 -11.90
N LYS A 26 -10.87 8.66 -10.65
CA LYS A 26 -12.19 8.87 -10.04
C LYS A 26 -12.35 10.22 -9.36
N ASN A 27 -11.28 10.77 -8.77
CA ASN A 27 -11.35 12.02 -8.00
C ASN A 27 -10.96 13.25 -8.82
N HIS A 28 -10.05 13.08 -9.80
CA HIS A 28 -9.55 14.18 -10.64
C HIS A 28 -10.02 14.09 -12.09
N GLY A 29 -10.81 13.06 -12.44
CA GLY A 29 -11.40 12.92 -13.77
C GLY A 29 -10.41 12.65 -14.90
N THR A 30 -9.18 12.21 -14.59
CA THR A 30 -8.21 11.89 -15.64
C THR A 30 -8.53 10.53 -16.29
N SER A 31 -8.44 10.43 -17.61
CA SER A 31 -8.79 9.21 -18.34
C SER A 31 -7.57 8.33 -18.66
N HIS A 32 -6.51 8.93 -19.19
CA HIS A 32 -5.34 8.19 -19.69
C HIS A 32 -4.06 8.37 -18.87
N ASN A 33 -3.88 9.53 -18.23
CA ASN A 33 -2.64 9.87 -17.50
C ASN A 33 -2.92 10.23 -16.04
N LEU A 34 -1.91 10.07 -15.19
CA LEU A 34 -1.94 10.63 -13.84
C LEU A 34 -1.83 12.16 -13.93
N CYS A 35 -2.57 12.88 -13.10
CA CYS A 35 -2.31 14.31 -12.92
C CYS A 35 -0.91 14.51 -12.29
N PRO A 36 -0.29 15.70 -12.42
CA PRO A 36 1.06 15.96 -11.91
C PRO A 36 1.24 15.59 -10.43
N ALA A 37 0.27 15.92 -9.58
CA ALA A 37 0.30 15.60 -8.15
C ALA A 37 0.26 14.07 -7.88
N CYS A 38 -0.58 13.33 -8.60
CA CYS A 38 -0.64 11.87 -8.45
C CYS A 38 0.59 11.18 -9.04
N ALA A 39 1.16 11.72 -10.12
CA ALA A 39 2.40 11.23 -10.71
C ALA A 39 3.59 11.40 -9.72
N GLU A 40 3.68 12.57 -9.08
CA GLU A 40 4.68 12.83 -8.03
C GLU A 40 4.51 11.87 -6.85
N LEU A 41 3.29 11.69 -6.36
CA LEU A 41 3.00 10.76 -5.27
C LEU A 41 3.41 9.32 -5.62
N ALA A 42 3.13 8.87 -6.85
CA ALA A 42 3.51 7.54 -7.32
C ALA A 42 5.02 7.37 -7.44
N ALA A 43 5.73 8.36 -7.97
CA ALA A 43 7.19 8.35 -8.06
C ALA A 43 7.83 8.35 -6.66
N TYR A 44 7.31 9.17 -5.75
CA TYR A 44 7.76 9.23 -4.36
C TYR A 44 7.57 7.88 -3.65
N ALA A 45 6.39 7.26 -3.79
CA ALA A 45 6.11 5.97 -3.19
C ALA A 45 7.02 4.85 -3.72
N LYS A 46 7.27 4.81 -5.04
CA LYS A 46 8.19 3.86 -5.66
C LYS A 46 9.61 3.99 -5.10
N LYS A 47 10.14 5.21 -5.04
CA LYS A 47 11.46 5.50 -4.49
C LYS A 47 11.58 5.05 -3.03
N ARG A 48 10.53 5.24 -2.23
CA ARG A 48 10.50 4.78 -0.83
C ARG A 48 10.48 3.25 -0.71
N SER A 49 9.78 2.55 -1.59
CA SER A 49 9.77 1.08 -1.62
C SER A 49 11.12 0.49 -2.02
N ASP A 50 11.87 1.17 -2.90
CA ASP A 50 13.22 0.76 -3.31
C ASP A 50 14.25 0.82 -2.18
N LEU A 51 14.16 1.89 -1.38
CA LEU A 51 15.09 2.16 -0.29
C LEU A 51 14.65 1.54 1.04
N CYS A 52 13.54 0.77 1.06
CA CYS A 52 13.01 0.24 2.31
C CYS A 52 13.90 -0.86 2.89
N PRO A 53 14.49 -0.68 4.10
CA PRO A 53 15.30 -1.71 4.74
C PRO A 53 14.42 -2.84 5.31
N PHE A 54 13.23 -2.50 5.81
CA PHE A 54 12.30 -3.43 6.47
C PHE A 54 11.42 -4.24 5.51
N MET A 55 11.76 -4.28 4.22
CA MET A 55 10.91 -4.89 3.20
C MET A 55 10.74 -6.41 3.41
N ALA A 56 11.73 -7.08 3.99
CA ALA A 56 11.67 -8.51 4.27
C ALA A 56 10.70 -8.81 5.41
N GLU A 57 10.77 -8.02 6.48
CA GLU A 57 10.03 -8.22 7.73
C GLU A 57 8.58 -7.74 7.65
N LYS A 58 8.31 -6.61 6.98
CA LYS A 58 6.97 -6.03 6.95
C LYS A 58 6.10 -6.68 5.90
N THR A 59 4.82 -6.89 6.19
CA THR A 59 3.82 -7.38 5.22
C THR A 59 3.36 -6.26 4.28
N PHE A 60 3.02 -5.09 4.84
CA PHE A 60 2.51 -3.93 4.09
C PHE A 60 3.15 -2.62 4.56
N CYS A 61 3.16 -1.61 3.69
CA CYS A 61 3.65 -0.27 4.04
C CYS A 61 2.83 0.43 5.14
N ALA A 62 1.56 0.07 5.31
CA ALA A 62 0.69 0.60 6.35
C ALA A 62 1.12 0.22 7.78
N ASN A 63 1.75 -0.94 7.94
CA ASN A 63 2.21 -1.47 9.23
C ASN A 63 3.67 -1.07 9.55
N CYS A 64 4.24 -0.14 8.78
CA CYS A 64 5.61 0.30 8.98
C CYS A 64 5.72 1.12 10.27
N GLN A 65 6.58 0.69 11.19
CA GLN A 65 6.79 1.35 12.49
C GLN A 65 7.52 2.71 12.33
N THR A 66 8.32 2.88 11.27
CA THR A 66 9.05 4.13 11.02
C THR A 66 8.26 5.14 10.17
N HIS A 67 8.41 6.42 10.49
CA HIS A 67 7.88 7.55 9.71
C HIS A 67 8.72 7.79 8.45
N CYS A 68 8.41 7.02 7.40
CA CYS A 68 9.08 7.11 6.10
C CYS A 68 8.49 8.20 5.18
N TYR A 69 7.24 8.61 5.36
CA TYR A 69 6.60 9.63 4.49
C TYR A 69 6.71 11.02 5.09
N LYS A 70 7.01 12.02 4.25
CA LYS A 70 6.83 13.44 4.62
C LYS A 70 5.36 13.66 5.03
N PRO A 71 5.07 14.57 5.98
CA PRO A 71 3.71 14.78 6.49
C PRO A 71 2.66 14.99 5.39
N ASP A 72 2.97 15.79 4.37
CA ASP A 72 2.03 16.11 3.29
C ASP A 72 1.78 14.90 2.37
N MET A 73 2.85 14.26 1.91
CA MET A 73 2.76 13.01 1.12
C MET A 73 2.05 11.89 1.89
N ARG A 74 2.18 11.87 3.23
CA ARG A 74 1.49 10.91 4.11
C ARG A 74 -0.02 11.16 4.14
N LYS A 75 -0.46 12.41 4.11
CA LYS A 75 -1.89 12.76 4.01
C LYS A 75 -2.44 12.27 2.67
N SER A 76 -1.78 12.62 1.57
CA SER A 76 -2.21 12.23 0.22
C SER A 76 -2.26 10.72 0.03
N ILE A 77 -1.23 9.97 0.45
CA ILE A 77 -1.27 8.51 0.32
C ILE A 77 -2.35 7.88 1.21
N ARG A 78 -2.65 8.46 2.38
CA ARG A 78 -3.72 7.96 3.25
C ARG A 78 -5.10 8.15 2.61
N GLU A 79 -5.33 9.26 1.93
CA GLU A 79 -6.56 9.49 1.16
C GLU A 79 -6.70 8.47 0.04
N VAL A 80 -5.62 8.25 -0.73
CA VAL A 80 -5.57 7.21 -1.76
C VAL A 80 -5.87 5.84 -1.16
N MET A 81 -5.25 5.48 -0.03
CA MET A 81 -5.46 4.18 0.63
C MET A 81 -6.89 4.02 1.13
N ARG A 82 -7.49 5.07 1.71
CA ARG A 82 -8.89 5.07 2.18
C ARG A 82 -9.88 4.93 1.02
N PHE A 83 -9.59 5.55 -0.12
CA PHE A 83 -10.45 5.48 -1.30
C PHE A 83 -10.26 4.18 -2.08
N ALA A 84 -9.03 3.87 -2.46
CA ALA A 84 -8.70 2.74 -3.32
C ALA A 84 -8.63 1.42 -2.55
N GLY A 85 -8.31 1.40 -1.26
CA GLY A 85 -8.14 0.18 -0.46
C GLY A 85 -9.37 -0.75 -0.52
N PRO A 86 -10.57 -0.30 -0.12
CA PRO A 86 -11.80 -1.09 -0.22
C PRO A 86 -12.17 -1.46 -1.67
N ARG A 87 -11.80 -0.62 -2.63
CA ARG A 87 -12.10 -0.81 -4.06
C ARG A 87 -11.14 -1.79 -4.74
N MET A 88 -9.93 -1.97 -4.21
CA MET A 88 -8.97 -2.98 -4.69
C MET A 88 -9.40 -4.41 -4.33
N ILE A 89 -10.26 -4.58 -3.32
CA ILE A 89 -10.86 -5.88 -2.96
C ILE A 89 -11.60 -6.51 -4.14
N TRP A 90 -12.29 -5.68 -4.91
CA TRP A 90 -13.04 -6.11 -6.09
C TRP A 90 -12.14 -6.50 -7.28
N ARG A 91 -10.88 -6.06 -7.28
CA ARG A 91 -9.93 -6.27 -8.40
C ARG A 91 -8.90 -7.36 -8.11
N HIS A 92 -8.61 -7.66 -6.84
CA HIS A 92 -7.75 -8.76 -6.40
C HIS A 92 -8.38 -9.54 -5.23
N PRO A 93 -9.43 -10.35 -5.48
CA PRO A 93 -10.19 -11.03 -4.42
C PRO A 93 -9.33 -11.96 -3.53
N LEU A 94 -8.33 -12.64 -4.09
CA LEU A 94 -7.50 -13.60 -3.37
C LEU A 94 -6.50 -12.95 -2.38
N ALA A 95 -5.96 -11.76 -2.70
CA ALA A 95 -5.00 -11.06 -1.83
C ALA A 95 -5.67 -10.50 -0.57
N VAL A 96 -6.96 -10.17 -0.66
CA VAL A 96 -7.74 -9.59 0.44
C VAL A 96 -8.22 -10.66 1.41
N VAL A 97 -8.56 -11.86 0.94
CA VAL A 97 -8.83 -12.99 1.83
C VAL A 97 -7.60 -13.30 2.69
N HIS A 98 -6.39 -13.34 2.10
CA HIS A 98 -5.16 -13.51 2.87
C HIS A 98 -4.92 -12.37 3.89
N HIS A 99 -5.15 -11.11 3.49
CA HIS A 99 -4.95 -9.95 4.36
C HIS A 99 -5.95 -9.91 5.53
N ILE A 100 -7.24 -10.22 5.29
CA ILE A 100 -8.27 -10.26 6.33
C ILE A 100 -7.99 -11.42 7.29
N ILE A 101 -7.67 -12.61 6.77
CA ILE A 101 -7.34 -13.77 7.61
C ILE A 101 -6.10 -13.48 8.48
N THR A 102 -5.05 -12.90 7.90
CA THR A 102 -3.82 -12.57 8.66
C THR A 102 -4.09 -11.48 9.71
N SER A 103 -4.80 -10.41 9.34
CA SER A 103 -5.13 -9.31 10.26
C SER A 103 -6.07 -9.72 11.39
N GLN A 104 -6.98 -10.68 11.14
CA GLN A 104 -7.89 -11.20 12.15
C GLN A 104 -7.22 -12.24 13.06
N LEU A 105 -6.33 -13.09 12.51
CA LEU A 105 -5.51 -14.01 13.31
C LEU A 105 -4.57 -13.26 14.26
N GLU A 106 -3.98 -12.15 13.83
CA GLU A 106 -3.16 -11.28 14.70
C GLU A 106 -4.00 -10.63 15.82
N LYS A 107 -5.23 -10.18 15.52
CA LYS A 107 -6.16 -9.67 16.54
C LYS A 107 -6.61 -10.74 17.55
N HIS A 108 -6.84 -11.98 17.11
CA HIS A 108 -7.20 -13.09 18.00
C HIS A 108 -6.04 -13.53 18.90
N ARG A 109 -4.80 -13.53 18.39
CA ARG A 109 -3.59 -13.80 19.21
C ARG A 109 -3.38 -12.77 20.33
N MET A 110 -3.69 -11.50 20.08
CA MET A 110 -3.51 -10.43 21.07
C MET A 110 -4.57 -10.42 22.18
N LYS A 111 -5.75 -11.01 21.95
CA LYS A 111 -6.82 -11.11 22.96
C LYS A 111 -6.60 -12.22 24.01
N GLY A 112 -5.70 -13.18 23.73
CA GLY A 112 -5.39 -14.28 24.66
C GLY A 112 -4.31 -13.96 25.71
N ARG A 113 -3.72 -12.75 25.71
CA ARG A 113 -2.68 -12.33 26.68
C ARG A 113 -3.21 -11.38 27.76
N HIS A 114 -4.51 -11.17 27.83
CA HIS A 114 -5.16 -10.27 28.80
C HIS A 114 -6.23 -10.97 29.63
N LYS A 115 -6.10 -12.29 29.81
CA LYS A 115 -6.80 -13.03 30.86
C LYS A 115 -5.82 -14.04 31.48
#